data_AF-A0A835H4Q6-F1
#
_entry.id   AF-A0A835H4Q6-F1
#
_cell.length_a   1.000
_cell.length_b   1.000
_cell.length_c   1.000
_cell.angle_alpha   90.00
_cell.angle_beta   90.00
_cell.angle_gamma   90.00
#
_symmetry.space_group_name_H-M   'P 1'
#
loop_
_entity.id
_entity.type
_entity.pdbx_description
1 polymer ?
#
loop_
_entity_poly.entity_id
_entity_poly.type
_entity_poly.pdbx_seq_one_letter_code
_entity_poly.pdbx_strand_id
1 'polypeptide(L)'
;MSSKASRTLYVGNLPGDIREREAEDIFYKYGPIVEIVLKIPPRPPGYAFVEFEDSRDAEDAIRGRDGYDFDGHRLRVELAHGG
;
A
#
# COMPACT_ATOMS: atom_id res chain seq x y z
N MET A 1 -4.06 23.09 -2.01
CA MET A 1 -3.96 22.13 -0.90
C MET A 1 -3.88 20.76 -1.52
N SER A 2 -2.69 20.16 -1.61
CA SER A 2 -2.55 18.79 -2.11
C SER A 2 -2.83 17.88 -0.93
N SER A 3 -4.03 17.29 -0.88
CA SER A 3 -4.43 16.42 0.21
C SER A 3 -3.45 15.25 0.32
N LYS A 4 -2.88 15.04 1.51
CA LYS A 4 -1.99 13.89 1.80
C LYS A 4 -2.67 12.55 1.43
N ALA A 5 -4.00 12.50 1.58
CA ALA A 5 -4.87 11.39 1.17
C ALA A 5 -4.78 11.02 -0.32
N SER A 6 -4.35 11.93 -1.20
CA SER A 6 -4.24 11.69 -2.64
C SER A 6 -2.97 10.91 -3.03
N ARG A 7 -2.01 10.78 -2.11
CA ARG A 7 -0.68 10.19 -2.38
C ARG A 7 -0.36 8.99 -1.51
N THR A 8 -1.16 8.75 -0.49
CA THR A 8 -1.00 7.61 0.41
C THR A 8 -1.96 6.50 -0.01
N LEU A 9 -1.44 5.29 -0.12
CA LEU A 9 -2.20 4.07 -0.35
C LEU A 9 -2.43 3.33 0.95
N TYR A 10 -3.61 2.74 1.07
CA TYR A 10 -3.92 1.69 2.02
C TYR A 10 -3.78 0.35 1.32
N VAL A 11 -2.98 -0.54 1.90
CA VAL A 11 -2.74 -1.89 1.42
C VAL A 11 -3.24 -2.86 2.49
N GLY A 12 -4.41 -3.45 2.26
CA GLY A 12 -5.04 -4.41 3.15
C GLY A 12 -4.90 -5.85 2.68
N ASN A 13 -5.33 -6.77 3.54
CA ASN A 13 -5.24 -8.22 3.32
C ASN A 13 -3.79 -8.70 3.15
N LEU A 14 -2.85 -8.08 3.87
CA LEU A 14 -1.47 -8.52 3.87
C LEU A 14 -1.30 -9.76 4.78
N PRO A 15 -0.41 -10.69 4.42
CA PRO A 15 -0.09 -11.82 5.27
C PRO A 15 0.61 -11.36 6.55
N GLY A 16 0.50 -12.14 7.62
CA GLY A 16 1.00 -11.75 8.95
C GLY A 16 2.52 -11.77 9.08
N ASP A 17 3.23 -12.32 8.11
CA ASP A 17 4.68 -12.41 8.01
C ASP A 17 5.29 -11.42 7.01
N ILE A 18 4.47 -10.59 6.33
CA ILE A 18 4.95 -9.58 5.39
C ILE A 18 5.91 -8.61 6.08
N ARG A 19 6.90 -8.13 5.33
CA ARG A 19 7.83 -7.10 5.77
C ARG A 19 7.67 -5.81 4.97
N GLU A 20 8.08 -4.69 5.57
CA GLU A 20 8.08 -3.38 4.90
C GLU A 20 8.86 -3.42 3.58
N ARG A 21 9.98 -4.14 3.53
CA ARG A 21 10.77 -4.34 2.31
C ARG A 21 9.98 -5.02 1.19
N GLU A 22 9.10 -5.96 1.53
CA GLU A 22 8.28 -6.63 0.51
C GLU A 22 7.20 -5.70 -0.02
N ALA A 23 6.59 -4.88 0.85
CA ALA A 23 5.70 -3.82 0.41
C ALA A 23 6.44 -2.82 -0.50
N GLU A 24 7.64 -2.39 -0.11
CA GLU A 24 8.51 -1.54 -0.95
C GLU A 24 8.75 -2.20 -2.32
N ASP A 25 9.19 -3.45 -2.34
CA ASP A 25 9.44 -4.24 -3.55
C ASP A 25 8.20 -4.34 -4.48
N ILE A 26 6.99 -4.36 -3.91
CA ILE A 26 5.74 -4.39 -4.66
C ILE A 26 5.44 -3.03 -5.32
N PHE A 27 5.76 -1.92 -4.64
CA PHE A 27 5.25 -0.58 -4.91
C PHE A 27 6.29 0.41 -5.52
N TYR A 28 7.55 0.40 -5.09
CA TYR A 28 8.64 0.24 -6.04
C TYR A 28 8.57 0.88 -7.43
N LYS A 29 8.15 0.01 -8.33
CA LYS A 29 8.09 0.18 -9.77
C LYS A 29 7.09 1.24 -10.25
N TYR A 30 6.17 1.70 -9.39
CA TYR A 30 5.18 2.70 -9.75
C TYR A 30 5.72 4.12 -9.56
N GLY A 31 6.60 4.33 -8.59
CA GLY A 31 7.17 5.64 -8.31
C GLY A 31 7.98 5.69 -7.02
N PRO A 32 8.68 6.81 -6.77
CA PRO A 32 9.43 7.01 -5.53
C PRO A 32 8.51 7.01 -4.31
N ILE A 33 8.83 6.12 -3.36
CA ILE A 33 8.13 5.99 -2.09
C ILE A 33 8.78 6.93 -1.06
N VAL A 34 7.95 7.70 -0.38
CA VAL A 34 8.33 8.64 0.69
C VAL A 34 8.35 7.92 2.04
N GLU A 35 7.30 7.15 2.33
CA GLU A 35 7.13 6.49 3.62
C GLU A 35 6.34 5.19 3.47
N ILE A 36 6.72 4.17 4.23
CA ILE A 36 5.95 2.94 4.39
C ILE A 36 5.66 2.78 5.88
N VAL A 37 4.41 2.47 6.22
CA VAL A 37 3.99 2.19 7.59
C VAL A 37 3.27 0.85 7.60
N LEU A 38 3.97 -0.21 7.99
CA LEU A 38 3.37 -1.53 8.16
C LEU A 38 2.75 -1.71 9.54
N LYS A 39 1.50 -2.18 9.58
CA LYS A 39 0.76 -2.48 10.81
C LYS A 39 0.23 -3.91 10.77
N ILE A 40 0.84 -4.77 11.59
CA ILE A 40 0.41 -6.15 11.78
C ILE A 40 -0.30 -6.25 13.14
N PRO A 41 -1.64 -6.23 13.19
CA PRO A 41 -2.38 -6.41 14.42
C PRO A 41 -2.27 -7.85 14.93
N PRO A 42 -2.51 -8.11 16.24
CA PRO A 42 -2.50 -9.46 16.81
C PRO A 42 -3.52 -10.42 16.18
N ARG A 43 -4.55 -9.87 15.52
CA ARG A 43 -5.55 -10.62 14.75
C ARG A 43 -5.42 -10.23 13.27
N PRO A 44 -4.94 -11.13 12.39
CA PRO A 44 -4.79 -10.84 10.96
C PRO A 44 -6.16 -10.55 10.31
N PRO A 45 -6.18 -9.88 9.14
CA PRO A 45 -5.02 -9.57 8.29
C PRO A 45 -4.23 -8.31 8.68
N GLY A 46 -2.97 -8.27 8.24
CA GLY A 46 -2.13 -7.07 8.30
C GLY A 46 -2.55 -6.01 7.30
N TYR A 47 -2.10 -4.78 7.51
CA TYR A 47 -2.26 -3.69 6.56
C TYR A 47 -1.05 -2.75 6.58
N ALA A 48 -0.79 -2.10 5.45
CA ALA A 48 0.29 -1.13 5.32
C ALA A 48 -0.25 0.17 4.72
N PHE A 49 0.44 1.27 5.02
CA PHE A 49 0.29 2.53 4.29
C PHE A 49 1.54 2.80 3.50
N VAL A 50 1.38 3.17 2.22
CA VAL A 50 2.49 3.51 1.33
C VAL A 50 2.27 4.92 0.81
N GLU A 51 3.11 5.85 1.22
CA GLU A 51 3.07 7.24 0.73
C GLU A 51 4.03 7.40 -0.45
N PHE A 52 3.49 7.83 -1.59
CA PHE A 52 4.26 8.19 -2.77
C PHE A 52 4.57 9.68 -2.81
N GLU A 53 5.59 10.04 -3.60
CA GLU A 53 5.91 11.44 -3.85
C GLU A 53 4.79 12.15 -4.65
N ASP A 54 4.24 11.46 -5.66
CA ASP A 54 3.19 11.92 -6.57
C ASP A 54 1.89 11.12 -6.40
N SER A 55 0.75 11.78 -6.55
CA SER A 55 -0.59 11.16 -6.50
C SER A 55 -0.88 10.28 -7.71
N ARG A 56 -0.25 10.58 -8.85
CA ARG A 56 -0.39 9.80 -10.08
C ARG A 56 0.19 8.39 -9.91
N ASP A 57 1.34 8.30 -9.26
CA ASP A 57 2.01 7.03 -8.97
C ASP A 57 1.15 6.17 -8.03
N ALA A 58 0.50 6.81 -7.05
CA ALA A 58 -0.45 6.17 -6.16
C ALA A 58 -1.67 5.60 -6.93
N GLU A 59 -2.26 6.36 -7.86
CA GLU A 59 -3.36 5.88 -8.69
C GLU A 59 -2.96 4.70 -9.60
N ASP A 60 -1.78 4.75 -10.21
CA ASP A 60 -1.28 3.68 -11.07
C ASP A 60 -0.98 2.41 -10.27
N ALA A 61 -0.44 2.56 -9.06
CA ALA A 61 -0.24 1.47 -8.12
C ALA A 61 -1.56 0.80 -7.71
N ILE A 62 -2.63 1.56 -7.46
CA ILE A 62 -3.98 1.01 -7.20
C ILE A 62 -4.44 0.19 -8.39
N ARG A 63 -4.43 0.78 -9.60
CA ARG A 63 -4.91 0.10 -10.82
C ARG A 63 -4.12 -1.17 -11.14
N GLY A 64 -2.84 -1.21 -10.79
CA GLY A 64 -1.96 -2.34 -11.07
C GLY A 64 -1.86 -3.40 -9.96
N ARG A 65 -2.18 -3.06 -8.70
CA ARG A 65 -2.01 -3.96 -7.55
C ARG A 65 -3.28 -4.29 -6.79
N ASP A 66 -4.37 -3.56 -7.01
CA ASP A 66 -5.64 -3.94 -6.41
C ASP A 66 -6.10 -5.29 -6.95
N GLY A 67 -6.40 -6.22 -6.03
CA GLY A 67 -6.76 -7.60 -6.37
C GLY A 67 -5.59 -8.51 -6.74
N TYR A 68 -4.34 -8.07 -6.59
CA TYR A 68 -3.14 -8.88 -6.84
C TYR A 68 -3.00 -10.00 -5.80
N ASP A 69 -2.78 -11.23 -6.24
CA ASP A 69 -2.51 -12.36 -5.34
C ASP A 69 -1.04 -12.37 -4.92
N PHE A 70 -0.81 -12.13 -3.62
CA PHE A 70 0.50 -12.21 -2.97
C PHE A 70 0.45 -13.29 -1.89
N ASP A 71 1.22 -14.36 -2.07
CA ASP A 71 1.28 -15.50 -1.14
C ASP A 71 -0.09 -16.13 -0.80
N GLY A 72 -0.99 -16.19 -1.79
CA GLY A 72 -2.37 -16.67 -1.59
C GLY A 72 -3.30 -15.65 -0.93
N HIS A 73 -2.82 -14.44 -0.64
CA HIS A 73 -3.61 -13.33 -0.15
C HIS A 73 -3.88 -12.31 -1.24
N ARG A 74 -5.16 -12.08 -1.53
CA ARG A 74 -5.58 -11.10 -2.51
C ARG A 74 -5.49 -9.68 -1.93
N LEU A 75 -4.45 -8.95 -2.31
CA LEU A 75 -4.19 -7.62 -1.77
C LEU A 75 -5.32 -6.65 -2.11
N ARG A 76 -5.68 -5.81 -1.16
CA ARG A 76 -6.63 -4.71 -1.36
C ARG A 76 -5.86 -3.41 -1.37
N VAL A 77 -5.82 -2.70 -2.50
CA VAL A 77 -5.06 -1.46 -2.63
C VAL A 77 -6.02 -0.32 -2.94
N GLU A 78 -6.09 0.66 -2.05
CA GLU A 78 -7.02 1.79 -2.16
C GLU A 78 -6.34 3.09 -1.75
N LEU A 79 -6.90 4.24 -2.13
CA LEU A 79 -6.44 5.52 -1.59
C LEU A 79 -6.71 5.56 -0.09
N ALA A 80 -5.72 6.00 0.68
CA ALA A 80 -5.87 6.20 2.11
C ALA A 80 -6.79 7.42 2.33
N HIS A 81 -8.01 7.16 2.77
CA HIS A 81 -8.95 8.22 3.11
C HIS A 81 -8.56 8.77 4.49
N GLY A 82 -7.73 9.81 4.50
CA GLY A 82 -7.49 10.61 5.70
C GLY A 82 -8.73 11.46 5.99
N GLY A 83 -9.51 11.06 7.00
CA GLY A 83 -10.57 11.87 7.58
C GLY A 83 -10.05 13.05 8.38
#